data_AF-A0A0Q7F951-F1
#
_entry.id   AF-A0A0Q7F951-F1
#
_cell.length_a   1.000
_cell.length_b   1.000
_cell.length_c   1.000
_cell.angle_alpha   90.00
_cell.angle_beta   90.00
_cell.angle_gamma   90.00
#
_symmetry.space_group_name_H-M   'P 1'
#
loop_
_entity.id
_entity.type
_entity.pdbx_description
1 polymer ?
#
loop_
_entity_poly.entity_id
_entity_poly.type
_entity_poly.pdbx_seq_one_letter_code
_entity_poly.pdbx_strand_id
1 'polypeptide(L)'
;MDEQQRRQFINEVWQRFEEVQNWAIANWPDRDRPLSSSDFVETRKEILALGLTGDARLSQPSQAGEPEPEQGGAQYIEVTPAPWP
;
A
#
# COMPACT_ATOMS: atom_id res chain seq x y z
N MET A 1 -8.69 -8.22 16.79
CA MET A 1 -7.24 -8.48 16.99
C MET A 1 -6.75 -7.46 17.99
N ASP A 2 -5.98 -7.86 18.99
CA ASP A 2 -5.41 -6.93 19.97
C ASP A 2 -4.35 -6.01 19.31
N GLU A 3 -4.23 -4.77 19.81
CA GLU A 3 -3.29 -3.76 19.30
C GLU A 3 -1.83 -4.26 19.32
N GLN A 4 -1.44 -4.94 20.40
CA GLN A 4 -0.10 -5.51 20.53
C GLN A 4 0.12 -6.65 19.54
N GLN A 5 -0.89 -7.51 19.36
CA GLN A 5 -0.82 -8.62 18.43
C GLN A 5 -0.72 -8.12 16.97
N ARG A 6 -1.41 -7.04 16.62
CA ARG A 6 -1.29 -6.40 15.30
C ARG A 6 0.12 -5.85 15.07
N ARG A 7 0.70 -5.15 16.04
CA ARG A 7 2.08 -4.62 15.92
C ARG A 7 3.11 -5.73 15.74
N GLN A 8 2.99 -6.82 16.50
CA GLN A 8 3.86 -7.98 16.36
C GLN A 8 3.75 -8.59 14.95
N PHE A 9 2.52 -8.76 14.46
CA PHE A 9 2.29 -9.26 13.11
C PHE A 9 2.94 -8.37 12.04
N ILE A 10 2.75 -7.04 12.12
CA ILE A 10 3.34 -6.11 11.14
C ILE A 10 4.87 -6.18 11.16
N ASN A 11 5.47 -6.24 12.35
CA ASN A 11 6.93 -6.36 12.48
C ASN A 11 7.45 -7.66 11.86
N GLU A 12 6.76 -8.78 12.09
CA GLU A 12 7.14 -10.07 11.51
C GLU A 12 7.04 -10.05 9.98
N VAL A 13 5.95 -9.50 9.44
CA VAL A 13 5.77 -9.34 8.00
C VAL A 13 6.86 -8.45 7.41
N TRP A 14 7.19 -7.34 8.06
CA TRP A 14 8.26 -6.44 7.64
C TRP A 14 9.61 -7.15 7.56
N GLN A 15 10.00 -7.87 8.62
CA GLN A 15 11.28 -8.58 8.65
C GLN A 15 11.37 -9.64 7.55
N ARG A 16 10.33 -10.48 7.39
CA ARG A 16 10.31 -11.51 6.34
C ARG A 16 10.34 -10.92 4.95
N PHE A 17 9.66 -9.79 4.75
CA PHE A 17 9.68 -9.08 3.49
C PHE A 17 11.07 -8.56 3.15
N GLU A 18 11.80 -7.97 4.10
CA GLU A 18 13.17 -7.50 3.87
C GLU A 18 14.12 -8.66 3.53
N GLU A 19 13.98 -9.81 4.19
CA GLU A 19 14.74 -11.02 3.87
C GLU A 19 14.51 -11.48 2.43
N VAL A 20 13.24 -11.57 2.00
CA VAL A 20 12.87 -11.97 0.64
C VAL A 20 13.33 -10.92 -0.38
N GLN A 21 13.19 -9.63 -0.09
CA GLN A 21 13.66 -8.55 -0.95
C GLN A 21 15.17 -8.66 -1.19
N ASN A 22 15.95 -8.82 -0.12
CA ASN A 22 17.41 -8.93 -0.21
C ASN A 22 17.82 -10.19 -0.98
N TRP A 23 17.13 -11.31 -0.74
CA TRP A 23 17.35 -12.54 -1.49
C TRP A 23 17.03 -12.35 -2.99
N ALA A 24 15.91 -11.69 -3.32
CA ALA A 24 15.51 -11.46 -4.71
C ALA A 24 16.51 -10.59 -5.46
N ILE A 25 16.98 -9.49 -4.83
CA ILE A 25 18.02 -8.62 -5.41
C ILE A 25 19.32 -9.40 -5.64
N ALA A 26 19.74 -10.22 -4.68
CA ALA A 26 20.99 -11.00 -4.79
C ALA A 26 20.93 -12.11 -5.86
N ASN A 27 19.76 -12.77 -5.99
CA ASN A 27 19.58 -13.96 -6.82
C ASN A 27 18.86 -13.69 -8.15
N TRP A 28 18.68 -12.42 -8.50
CA TRP A 28 17.94 -12.06 -9.71
C TRP A 28 18.61 -12.64 -10.98
N PRO A 29 17.86 -13.38 -11.83
CA PRO A 29 18.43 -14.06 -12.99
C PRO A 29 18.72 -13.11 -14.15
N ASP A 30 17.97 -12.02 -14.29
CA ASP A 30 18.12 -11.04 -15.38
C ASP A 30 19.13 -9.95 -14.99
N ARG A 31 20.37 -10.09 -15.48
CA ARG A 31 21.45 -9.14 -15.19
C ARG A 31 21.35 -7.84 -16.00
N ASP A 32 20.60 -7.84 -17.10
CA ASP A 32 20.41 -6.66 -17.94
C ASP A 32 19.35 -5.72 -17.34
N ARG A 33 18.48 -6.25 -16.48
CA ARG A 33 17.46 -5.50 -15.73
C ARG A 33 17.54 -5.84 -14.24
N PRO A 34 18.55 -5.32 -13.51
CA PRO A 34 18.73 -5.64 -12.11
C PRO A 34 17.58 -5.09 -11.26
N LEU A 35 17.09 -5.90 -10.33
CA LEU A 35 16.20 -5.42 -9.29
C LEU A 35 16.95 -4.50 -8.31
N SER A 36 16.25 -3.47 -7.88
CA SER A 36 16.70 -2.52 -6.88
C SER A 36 15.69 -2.45 -5.73
N SER A 37 16.10 -1.87 -4.61
CA SER A 37 15.17 -1.63 -3.49
C SER A 37 14.00 -0.70 -3.86
N SER A 38 14.15 0.11 -4.91
CA SER A 38 13.14 1.04 -5.41
C SER A 38 11.92 0.30 -5.97
N ASP A 39 12.12 -0.89 -6.53
CA ASP A 39 11.07 -1.71 -7.15
C ASP A 39 10.10 -2.29 -6.11
N PHE A 40 10.46 -2.20 -4.82
CA PHE A 40 9.72 -2.76 -3.69
C PHE A 40 8.98 -1.69 -2.86
N VAL A 41 9.00 -0.43 -3.29
CA VAL A 41 8.44 0.70 -2.52
C VAL A 41 6.93 0.56 -2.31
N GLU A 42 6.18 0.12 -3.32
CA GLU A 42 4.73 -0.06 -3.19
C GLU A 42 4.38 -1.15 -2.18
N THR A 43 5.10 -2.29 -2.21
CA THR A 43 4.88 -3.36 -1.22
C THR A 43 5.19 -2.89 0.21
N ARG A 44 6.22 -2.05 0.41
CA ARG A 44 6.51 -1.46 1.73
C ARG A 44 5.37 -0.57 2.21
N LYS A 45 4.79 0.24 1.32
CA LYS A 45 3.62 1.08 1.65
C LYS A 45 2.43 0.22 2.05
N GLU A 46 2.17 -0.87 1.32
CA GLU A 46 1.09 -1.80 1.64
C GLU A 46 1.27 -2.45 3.02
N ILE A 47 2.49 -2.90 3.35
CA ILE A 47 2.79 -3.48 4.67
C ILE A 47 2.56 -2.46 5.79
N LEU A 48 3.00 -1.22 5.60
CA LEU A 48 2.75 -0.14 6.58
C LEU A 48 1.25 0.19 6.69
N ALA A 49 0.50 0.09 5.60
CA ALA A 49 -0.95 0.28 5.57
C ALA A 49 -1.71 -0.82 6.35
N LEU A 50 -1.07 -1.95 6.69
CA LEU A 50 -1.62 -2.95 7.61
C LEU A 50 -1.77 -2.43 9.05
N GLY A 51 -0.99 -1.42 9.42
CA GLY A 51 -1.08 -0.74 10.73
C GLY A 51 -2.20 0.27 10.85
N LEU A 52 -2.80 0.69 9.72
CA LEU A 52 -3.87 1.67 9.69
C LEU A 52 -5.21 1.01 10.03
N THR A 53 -5.95 1.58 10.98
CA THR A 53 -7.30 1.14 11.36
C THR A 53 -8.38 2.00 10.71
N GLY A 54 -9.47 1.36 10.27
CA GLY A 54 -10.74 2.01 9.90
C GLY A 54 -10.57 3.26 9.04
N ASP A 55 -10.85 4.42 9.64
CA ASP A 55 -10.82 5.74 9.01
C ASP A 55 -9.47 6.12 8.38
N ALA A 56 -8.35 5.62 8.92
CA ALA A 56 -7.02 5.90 8.36
C ALA A 56 -6.71 5.12 7.07
N ARG A 57 -7.38 3.98 6.84
CA ARG A 57 -7.34 3.27 5.55
C ARG A 57 -8.26 3.92 4.52
N LEU A 58 -9.42 4.42 4.95
CA LEU A 58 -10.37 5.16 4.10
C LEU A 58 -9.85 6.55 3.71
N SER A 59 -9.00 7.13 4.56
CA SER A 59 -8.27 8.37 4.28
C SER A 59 -6.95 8.13 3.53
N GLN A 60 -6.53 6.87 3.35
CA GLN A 60 -5.49 6.57 2.39
C GLN A 60 -6.15 6.71 1.04
N PRO A 61 -5.70 7.67 0.24
CA PRO A 61 -6.55 8.14 -0.79
C PRO A 61 -6.37 7.21 -1.98
N SER A 62 -7.43 6.48 -2.31
CA SER A 62 -7.58 6.00 -3.69
C SER A 62 -7.54 7.17 -4.69
N GLN A 63 -7.65 8.43 -4.22
CA GLN A 63 -7.59 9.67 -5.00
C GLN A 63 -7.17 10.88 -4.13
N ALA A 64 -5.88 11.10 -3.84
CA ALA A 64 -5.43 12.38 -3.29
C ALA A 64 -4.39 12.90 -4.25
N GLY A 65 -4.81 13.90 -4.99
CA GLY A 65 -4.07 14.42 -6.12
C GLY A 65 -4.83 14.33 -7.44
N GLU A 66 -6.08 13.84 -7.45
CA GLU A 66 -6.90 14.05 -8.64
C GLU A 66 -7.20 15.56 -8.75
N PRO A 67 -6.87 16.20 -9.88
CA PRO A 67 -7.07 17.63 -10.07
C PRO A 67 -8.53 18.02 -9.84
N GLU A 68 -8.83 19.29 -9.58
CA GLU A 68 -10.22 19.72 -9.66
C GLU A 68 -10.79 19.44 -11.08
N PRO A 69 -12.10 19.26 -11.26
CA PRO A 69 -12.70 18.99 -12.56
C PRO A 69 -12.31 20.02 -13.63
N GLU A 70 -12.13 21.27 -13.21
CA GLU A 70 -11.69 22.40 -14.03
C GLU A 70 -10.23 22.28 -14.49
N GLN A 71 -9.43 21.45 -13.81
CA GLN A 71 -8.04 21.10 -14.10
C GLN A 71 -7.89 19.71 -14.76
N GLY A 72 -9.01 19.05 -15.09
CA GLY A 72 -9.04 17.75 -15.77
C GLY A 72 -9.21 16.54 -14.86
N GLY A 73 -9.60 16.71 -13.59
CA GLY A 73 -9.96 15.58 -12.72
C GLY A 73 -11.39 15.07 -12.90
N ALA A 74 -11.75 14.06 -12.10
CA ALA A 74 -13.02 13.36 -12.22
C ALA A 74 -14.24 14.29 -12.03
N GLN A 75 -15.17 14.26 -12.99
CA GLN A 75 -16.43 15.04 -12.93
C GLN A 75 -17.56 14.32 -12.17
N TYR A 76 -17.29 13.12 -11.65
CA TYR A 76 -18.25 12.31 -10.92
C TYR A 76 -17.74 12.04 -9.51
N ILE A 77 -18.68 11.89 -8.58
CA ILE A 77 -18.39 11.47 -7.21
C ILE A 77 -18.95 10.07 -7.07
N GLU A 78 -18.10 9.13 -6.68
CA GLU A 78 -18.56 7.80 -6.30
C GLU A 78 -19.30 7.91 -4.97
N VAL A 79 -20.63 7.76 -5.02
CA VAL A 79 -21.47 7.71 -3.82
C VAL A 79 -21.98 6.29 -3.62
N THR A 80 -21.86 5.77 -2.41
CA THR A 80 -22.61 4.59 -1.99
C THR A 80 -24.06 5.03 -1.83
N PRO A 81 -25.00 4.61 -2.68
CA PRO A 81 -26.39 5.02 -2.54
C PRO A 81 -26.93 4.52 -1.19
N ALA A 82 -27.75 5.33 -0.54
CA ALA A 82 -28.50 4.87 0.63
C ALA A 82 -29.28 3.59 0.26
N PRO A 83 -29.37 2.60 1.16
CA PRO A 83 -30.13 1.39 0.88
C PRO A 83 -31.59 1.76 0.59
N TRP A 84 -32.13 1.23 -0.50
CA TRP A 84 -33.54 1.40 -0.83
C TRP A 84 -34.41 0.83 0.32
N PRO A 85 -35.53 1.48 0.67
CA PRO A 85 -36.45 1.00 1.70
C PRO A 85 -37.09 -0.35 1.34
#